data_AF-A0A7J7GAV2-F1
#
_entry.id   AF-A0A7J7GAV2-F1
#
_cell.length_a   1.000
_cell.length_b   1.000
_cell.length_c   1.000
_cell.angle_alpha   90.00
_cell.angle_beta   90.00
_cell.angle_gamma   90.00
#
_symmetry.space_group_name_H-M   'P 1'
#
loop_
_entity.id
_entity.type
_entity.pdbx_description
1 polymer ?
#
loop_
_entity_poly.entity_id
_entity_poly.type
_entity_poly.pdbx_seq_one_letter_code
_entity_poly.pdbx_strand_id
1 'polypeptide(L)'
;MCGDLRFSVGPVEMKLEDYFRYSDQAREERPLYLFDPKFAEKVPRLGLDYEVPAYFNEDLFGVLGNERPDYRWIIIGPAGSGSSFHIDPNSTSAWNAVIKGSKKWVLFPPDLVPPGVHPSPDGAEVACPVSIIEWFMNFYAATKEWKKKPIECVCKAGEVIFVPNGWWHLVINLEDSIAITQNFVSRRNLLNVLDFLKRPNADTLVSGTRDRVNLYDKFKNAIETSFPGTIDELVLKAEEKKAQQKKPSFWESVTDSRAGAFKFSF
;
A
#
# COMPACT_ATOMS: atom_id res chain seq x y z
N MET A 1 15.10 6.94 -26.25
CA MET A 1 15.57 6.67 -24.87
C MET A 1 15.41 5.21 -24.51
N CYS A 2 14.22 4.61 -24.70
CA CYS A 2 13.97 3.22 -24.27
C CYS A 2 14.24 2.14 -25.33
N GLY A 3 14.38 2.50 -26.62
CA GLY A 3 14.79 1.57 -27.69
C GLY A 3 14.00 0.26 -27.71
N ASP A 4 14.72 -0.86 -27.76
CA ASP A 4 14.16 -2.22 -27.75
C ASP A 4 13.92 -2.81 -26.35
N LEU A 5 14.12 -2.01 -25.28
CA LEU A 5 13.89 -2.46 -23.92
C LEU A 5 12.42 -2.81 -23.73
N ARG A 6 12.18 -3.92 -23.01
CA ARG A 6 10.83 -4.40 -22.70
C ARG A 6 10.47 -4.06 -21.26
N PHE A 7 9.21 -3.69 -21.06
CA PHE A 7 8.64 -3.33 -19.78
C PHE A 7 7.53 -4.30 -19.42
N SER A 8 7.35 -4.57 -18.12
CA SER A 8 6.28 -5.40 -17.59
C SER A 8 4.93 -4.72 -17.78
N VAL A 9 4.04 -5.39 -18.50
CA VAL A 9 2.70 -4.93 -18.86
C VAL A 9 1.73 -6.07 -18.53
N GLY A 10 1.23 -6.10 -17.30
CA GLY A 10 0.46 -7.22 -16.78
C GLY A 10 1.23 -8.55 -16.89
N PRO A 11 0.68 -9.58 -17.57
CA PRO A 11 1.31 -10.90 -17.67
C PRO A 11 2.40 -11.00 -18.74
N VAL A 12 2.65 -9.94 -19.52
CA VAL A 12 3.60 -9.93 -20.64
C VAL A 12 4.64 -8.83 -20.48
N GLU A 13 5.72 -8.90 -21.27
CA GLU A 13 6.63 -7.78 -21.44
C GLU A 13 6.50 -7.20 -22.85
N MET A 14 6.49 -5.88 -22.99
CA MET A 14 6.33 -5.18 -24.27
C MET A 14 7.36 -4.06 -24.44
N LYS A 15 7.75 -3.73 -25.68
CA LYS A 15 8.42 -2.45 -25.95
C LYS A 15 7.43 -1.31 -25.69
N LEU A 16 7.92 -0.15 -25.26
CA LEU A 16 7.03 1.00 -25.02
C LEU A 16 6.26 1.41 -26.28
N GLU A 17 6.89 1.35 -27.46
CA GLU A 17 6.21 1.67 -28.73
C GLU A 17 5.01 0.75 -28.98
N ASP A 18 5.19 -0.55 -28.79
CA ASP A 18 4.11 -1.53 -28.97
C ASP A 18 3.02 -1.33 -27.92
N TYR A 19 3.40 -1.02 -26.67
CA TYR A 19 2.45 -0.74 -25.60
C TYR A 19 1.60 0.51 -25.89
N PHE A 20 2.21 1.60 -26.35
CA PHE A 20 1.47 2.81 -26.70
C PHE A 20 0.56 2.60 -27.90
N ARG A 21 1.02 1.90 -28.94
CA ARG A 21 0.19 1.53 -30.10
C ARG A 21 -1.04 0.73 -29.68
N TYR A 22 -0.87 -0.20 -28.74
CA TYR A 22 -1.97 -0.94 -28.12
C TYR A 22 -2.89 -0.01 -27.31
N SER A 23 -2.32 0.80 -26.42
CA SER A 23 -3.04 1.67 -25.49
C SER A 23 -3.96 2.67 -26.20
N ASP A 24 -3.51 3.23 -27.33
CA ASP A 24 -4.28 4.18 -28.15
C ASP A 24 -5.57 3.56 -28.74
N GLN A 25 -5.62 2.23 -28.83
CA GLN A 25 -6.72 1.46 -29.43
C GLN A 25 -7.53 0.68 -28.40
N ALA A 26 -7.12 0.69 -27.13
CA ALA A 26 -7.76 -0.09 -26.08
C ALA A 26 -9.23 0.34 -25.87
N ARG A 27 -10.13 -0.64 -25.82
CA ARG A 27 -11.58 -0.47 -25.64
C ARG A 27 -12.18 -1.50 -24.67
N GLU A 28 -11.38 -2.48 -24.27
CA GLU A 28 -11.75 -3.49 -23.29
C GLU A 28 -11.95 -2.89 -21.90
N GLU A 29 -12.72 -3.61 -21.08
CA GLU A 29 -13.03 -3.23 -19.70
C GLU A 29 -11.79 -3.22 -18.78
N ARG A 30 -10.79 -4.06 -19.11
CA ARG A 30 -9.54 -4.16 -18.36
C ARG A 30 -8.35 -4.02 -19.30
N PRO A 31 -8.00 -2.78 -19.70
CA PRO A 31 -6.83 -2.55 -20.53
C PRO A 31 -5.56 -3.04 -19.83
N LEU A 32 -4.57 -3.47 -20.61
CA LEU A 32 -3.25 -3.80 -20.13
C LEU A 32 -2.60 -2.60 -19.45
N TYR A 33 -1.96 -2.87 -18.32
CA TYR A 33 -1.41 -1.85 -17.45
C TYR A 33 0.09 -2.07 -17.27
N LEU A 34 0.90 -1.08 -17.69
CA LEU A 34 2.34 -1.13 -17.51
C LEU A 34 2.66 -0.86 -16.04
N PHE A 35 3.36 -1.81 -15.41
CA PHE A 35 3.69 -1.80 -14.00
C PHE A 35 5.07 -2.45 -13.82
N ASP A 36 6.13 -1.66 -14.00
CA ASP A 36 7.50 -2.21 -14.11
C ASP A 36 8.37 -1.85 -12.90
N PRO A 37 8.84 -2.83 -12.10
CA PRO A 37 9.68 -2.57 -10.93
C PRO A 37 11.13 -2.21 -11.28
N LYS A 38 11.57 -2.58 -12.48
CA LYS A 38 12.97 -2.51 -12.93
C LYS A 38 13.20 -1.36 -13.89
N PHE A 39 12.25 -0.44 -14.02
CA PHE A 39 12.33 0.66 -14.98
C PHE A 39 13.60 1.51 -14.80
N ALA A 40 14.02 1.72 -13.56
CA ALA A 40 15.21 2.50 -13.23
C ALA A 40 16.51 1.71 -13.43
N GLU A 41 16.47 0.37 -13.47
CA GLU A 41 17.62 -0.45 -13.88
C GLU A 41 17.73 -0.48 -15.41
N LYS A 42 16.59 -0.64 -16.08
CA LYS A 42 16.46 -0.68 -17.55
C LYS A 42 16.85 0.67 -18.17
N VAL A 43 16.38 1.77 -17.56
CA VAL A 43 16.63 3.15 -18.02
C VAL A 43 17.05 4.01 -16.82
N PRO A 44 18.35 4.04 -16.47
CA PRO A 44 18.85 4.76 -15.29
C PRO A 44 18.41 6.21 -15.18
N ARG A 45 18.28 6.91 -16.32
CA ARG A 45 17.81 8.29 -16.37
C ARG A 45 16.41 8.47 -15.76
N LEU A 46 15.47 7.54 -15.99
CA LEU A 46 14.13 7.62 -15.39
C LEU A 46 14.17 7.51 -13.86
N GLY A 47 15.18 6.81 -13.32
CA GLY A 47 15.41 6.75 -11.88
C GLY A 47 16.02 8.02 -11.29
N LEU A 48 16.58 8.89 -12.12
CA LEU A 48 17.18 10.18 -11.74
C LEU A 48 16.23 11.37 -11.98
N ASP A 49 15.15 11.17 -12.75
CA ASP A 49 14.20 12.23 -13.11
C ASP A 49 13.20 12.58 -11.99
N TYR A 50 13.30 11.95 -10.80
CA TYR A 50 12.49 12.28 -9.62
C TYR A 50 13.26 12.05 -8.32
N GLU A 51 12.78 12.69 -7.25
CA GLU A 51 13.25 12.47 -5.88
C GLU A 51 12.12 11.92 -5.03
N VAL A 52 12.45 11.10 -4.03
CA VAL A 52 11.47 10.63 -3.04
C VAL A 52 11.03 11.82 -2.18
N PRO A 53 9.72 12.09 -2.03
CA PRO A 53 9.26 13.21 -1.20
C PRO A 53 9.80 13.11 0.23
N ALA A 54 10.12 14.25 0.85
CA ALA A 54 10.77 14.31 2.15
C ALA A 54 10.05 13.54 3.27
N TYR A 55 8.73 13.37 3.17
CA TYR A 55 7.92 12.61 4.13
C TYR A 55 8.11 11.09 4.07
N PHE A 56 8.70 10.58 2.98
CA PHE A 56 8.86 9.15 2.70
C PHE A 56 10.33 8.75 2.53
N ASN A 57 11.27 9.59 2.99
CA ASN A 57 12.70 9.37 2.83
C ASN A 57 13.27 8.29 3.78
N GLU A 58 12.57 7.97 4.87
CA GLU A 58 12.93 6.86 5.75
C GLU A 58 12.43 5.55 5.15
N ASP A 59 13.33 4.84 4.47
CA ASP A 59 13.08 3.52 3.90
C ASP A 59 14.03 2.47 4.47
N LEU A 60 13.60 1.86 5.57
CA LEU A 60 14.32 0.86 6.33
C LEU A 60 14.57 -0.42 5.54
N PHE A 61 13.75 -0.81 4.55
CA PHE A 61 14.10 -1.95 3.69
C PHE A 61 15.38 -1.71 2.88
N GLY A 62 15.84 -0.46 2.75
CA GLY A 62 17.12 -0.12 2.15
C GLY A 62 18.33 -0.79 2.81
N VAL A 63 18.26 -1.18 4.09
CA VAL A 63 19.40 -1.86 4.76
C VAL A 63 19.70 -3.25 4.18
N LEU A 64 18.76 -3.85 3.44
CA LEU A 64 18.95 -5.12 2.75
C LEU A 64 19.73 -4.99 1.44
N GLY A 65 20.02 -3.77 0.97
CA GLY A 65 20.70 -3.53 -0.29
C GLY A 65 19.98 -4.21 -1.46
N ASN A 66 20.70 -5.05 -2.21
CA ASN A 66 20.17 -5.77 -3.38
C ASN A 66 19.25 -6.95 -3.03
N GLU A 67 19.17 -7.36 -1.75
CA GLU A 67 18.29 -8.44 -1.31
C GLU A 67 16.88 -7.94 -0.94
N ARG A 68 16.66 -6.62 -0.96
CA ARG A 68 15.36 -6.02 -0.66
C ARG A 68 14.30 -6.48 -1.66
N PRO A 69 13.03 -6.57 -1.25
CA PRO A 69 11.92 -6.72 -2.20
C PRO A 69 11.83 -5.54 -3.19
N ASP A 70 11.26 -5.82 -4.37
CA ASP A 70 10.79 -4.81 -5.32
C ASP A 70 9.98 -3.74 -4.57
N TYR A 71 10.31 -2.47 -4.78
CA TYR A 71 9.81 -1.38 -3.94
C TYR A 71 9.41 -0.14 -4.70
N ARG A 72 9.73 -0.03 -5.99
CA ARG A 72 9.42 1.15 -6.79
C ARG A 72 8.98 0.72 -8.18
N TRP A 73 7.91 1.33 -8.69
CA TRP A 73 7.38 1.02 -10.01
C TRP A 73 7.08 2.29 -10.79
N ILE A 74 7.36 2.24 -12.10
CA ILE A 74 6.71 3.12 -13.05
C ILE A 74 5.39 2.49 -13.49
N ILE A 75 4.35 3.32 -13.49
CA ILE A 75 3.00 2.88 -13.79
C ILE A 75 2.46 3.74 -14.92
N ILE A 76 2.09 3.09 -16.03
CA ILE A 76 1.56 3.77 -17.22
C ILE A 76 0.32 3.02 -17.69
N GLY A 77 -0.77 3.73 -17.95
CA GLY A 77 -1.94 3.09 -18.53
C GLY A 77 -3.00 4.05 -19.07
N PRO A 78 -3.83 3.59 -20.02
CA PRO A 78 -4.92 4.38 -20.57
C PRO A 78 -6.03 4.61 -19.55
N ALA A 79 -6.94 5.54 -19.85
CA ALA A 79 -8.18 5.68 -19.10
C ALA A 79 -8.93 4.33 -18.96
N GLY A 80 -9.49 4.07 -17.77
CA GLY A 80 -10.16 2.81 -17.42
C GLY A 80 -9.24 1.71 -16.89
N SER A 81 -7.92 1.78 -17.12
CA SER A 81 -6.96 0.85 -16.50
C SER A 81 -6.72 1.19 -15.02
N GLY A 82 -6.15 0.25 -14.26
CA GLY A 82 -5.88 0.44 -12.84
C GLY A 82 -5.62 -0.85 -12.08
N SER A 83 -5.81 -0.81 -10.77
CA SER A 83 -5.66 -1.94 -9.86
C SER A 83 -6.93 -2.16 -9.05
N SER A 84 -7.43 -3.40 -9.03
CA SER A 84 -8.53 -3.84 -8.15
C SER A 84 -8.14 -3.73 -6.66
N PHE A 85 -9.08 -3.99 -5.76
CA PHE A 85 -8.80 -3.94 -4.32
C PHE A 85 -7.66 -4.87 -3.91
N HIS A 86 -6.68 -4.28 -3.23
CA HIS A 86 -5.57 -4.99 -2.63
C HIS A 86 -5.08 -4.25 -1.38
N ILE A 87 -4.23 -4.94 -0.61
CA ILE A 87 -3.38 -4.34 0.42
C ILE A 87 -1.95 -4.48 -0.09
N ASP A 88 -1.12 -3.46 0.13
CA ASP A 88 0.28 -3.52 -0.23
C ASP A 88 1.00 -4.72 0.43
N PRO A 89 1.88 -5.40 -0.32
CA PRO A 89 2.55 -6.59 0.18
C PRO A 89 3.49 -6.28 1.35
N ASN A 90 3.92 -7.32 2.05
CA ASN A 90 4.93 -7.24 3.11
C ASN A 90 4.56 -6.27 4.26
N SER A 91 3.30 -5.84 4.38
CA SER A 91 2.83 -4.84 5.35
C SER A 91 3.54 -3.47 5.21
N THR A 92 4.02 -3.15 3.99
CA THR A 92 4.60 -1.84 3.71
C THR A 92 3.52 -0.76 3.66
N SER A 93 3.95 0.50 3.82
CA SER A 93 3.14 1.65 3.39
C SER A 93 3.60 2.06 2.00
N ALA A 94 2.81 2.84 1.28
CA ALA A 94 3.17 3.31 -0.05
C ALA A 94 2.87 4.80 -0.24
N TRP A 95 3.55 5.39 -1.21
CA TRP A 95 3.15 6.66 -1.81
C TRP A 95 3.06 6.52 -3.32
N ASN A 96 2.13 7.25 -3.94
CA ASN A 96 1.93 7.27 -5.38
C ASN A 96 1.86 8.73 -5.88
N ALA A 97 2.80 9.11 -6.73
CA ALA A 97 2.90 10.43 -7.32
C ALA A 97 2.38 10.39 -8.77
N VAL A 98 1.33 11.15 -9.06
CA VAL A 98 0.77 11.24 -10.41
C VAL A 98 1.57 12.28 -11.20
N ILE A 99 2.25 11.84 -12.25
CA ILE A 99 3.06 12.71 -13.13
C ILE A 99 2.19 13.30 -14.24
N LYS A 100 1.32 12.48 -14.83
CA LYS A 100 0.38 12.86 -15.89
C LYS A 100 -0.97 12.17 -15.64
N GLY A 101 -2.04 12.85 -16.03
CA GLY A 101 -3.41 12.34 -15.97
C GLY A 101 -4.02 12.51 -14.58
N SER A 102 -4.99 11.66 -14.26
CA SER A 102 -5.68 11.65 -12.98
C SER A 102 -6.15 10.25 -12.60
N LYS A 103 -6.10 9.95 -11.30
CA LYS A 103 -6.45 8.64 -10.73
C LYS A 103 -7.52 8.80 -9.67
N LYS A 104 -8.62 8.06 -9.76
CA LYS A 104 -9.59 7.93 -8.67
C LYS A 104 -9.14 6.81 -7.74
N TRP A 105 -9.14 7.11 -6.45
CA TRP A 105 -8.81 6.19 -5.36
C TRP A 105 -10.03 5.94 -4.49
N VAL A 106 -10.20 4.68 -4.07
CA VAL A 106 -11.16 4.26 -3.06
C VAL A 106 -10.41 3.46 -2.01
N LEU A 107 -10.40 3.92 -0.76
CA LEU A 107 -9.65 3.33 0.33
C LEU A 107 -10.57 2.91 1.48
N PHE A 108 -10.35 1.71 2.01
CA PHE A 108 -11.00 1.22 3.23
C PHE A 108 -9.96 0.96 4.32
N PRO A 109 -10.28 1.29 5.59
CA PRO A 109 -9.38 1.05 6.70
C PRO A 109 -9.15 -0.45 6.92
N PRO A 110 -8.06 -0.86 7.59
CA PRO A 110 -7.68 -2.26 7.74
C PRO A 110 -8.72 -3.16 8.41
N ASP A 111 -9.62 -2.58 9.22
CA ASP A 111 -10.70 -3.29 9.92
C ASP A 111 -11.97 -3.47 9.08
N LEU A 112 -11.96 -3.00 7.82
CA LEU A 112 -13.11 -3.04 6.93
C LEU A 112 -12.74 -3.63 5.58
N VAL A 113 -13.17 -4.86 5.33
CA VAL A 113 -13.04 -5.51 4.02
C VAL A 113 -14.04 -4.87 3.06
N PRO A 114 -13.64 -4.43 1.84
CA PRO A 114 -14.55 -3.82 0.87
C PRO A 114 -15.68 -4.77 0.44
N PRO A 115 -16.87 -4.27 0.03
CA PRO A 115 -17.95 -5.14 -0.40
C PRO A 115 -17.55 -5.91 -1.67
N GLY A 116 -17.92 -7.20 -1.74
CA GLY A 116 -17.54 -8.10 -2.84
C GLY A 116 -16.09 -8.60 -2.77
N VAL A 117 -15.31 -8.18 -1.77
CA VAL A 117 -13.96 -8.67 -1.52
C VAL A 117 -13.99 -9.69 -0.38
N HIS A 118 -13.34 -10.82 -0.59
CA HIS A 118 -13.31 -11.96 0.33
C HIS A 118 -11.87 -12.48 0.44
N PRO A 119 -11.07 -11.95 1.39
CA PRO A 119 -9.75 -12.50 1.67
C PRO A 119 -9.87 -13.88 2.35
N SER A 120 -8.95 -14.78 2.03
CA SER A 120 -8.80 -16.05 2.73
C SER A 120 -8.41 -15.83 4.20
N PRO A 121 -8.71 -16.75 5.12
CA PRO A 121 -8.37 -16.60 6.54
C PRO A 121 -6.87 -16.39 6.80
N ASP A 122 -6.02 -16.94 5.94
CA ASP A 122 -4.56 -16.83 6.01
C ASP A 122 -3.99 -15.62 5.23
N GLY A 123 -4.86 -14.90 4.51
CA GLY A 123 -4.53 -13.73 3.71
C GLY A 123 -3.75 -14.02 2.42
N ALA A 124 -3.59 -15.29 2.03
CA ALA A 124 -2.84 -15.69 0.85
C ALA A 124 -3.61 -15.46 -0.46
N GLU A 125 -4.94 -15.54 -0.40
CA GLU A 125 -5.80 -15.35 -1.55
C GLU A 125 -6.84 -14.26 -1.27
N VAL A 126 -7.19 -13.52 -2.31
CA VAL A 126 -8.25 -12.51 -2.24
C VAL A 126 -9.17 -12.73 -3.43
N ALA A 127 -10.38 -13.23 -3.14
CA ALA A 127 -11.44 -13.22 -4.14
C ALA A 127 -12.01 -11.80 -4.22
N CYS A 128 -12.03 -11.23 -5.42
CA CYS A 128 -12.54 -9.89 -5.70
C CYS A 128 -13.31 -9.91 -7.04
N PRO A 129 -14.11 -8.88 -7.34
CA PRO A 129 -14.71 -8.75 -8.67
C PRO A 129 -13.65 -8.82 -9.77
N VAL A 130 -14.05 -9.38 -10.91
CA VAL A 130 -13.17 -9.67 -12.06
C VAL A 130 -12.53 -8.39 -12.59
N SER A 131 -13.28 -7.28 -12.55
CA SER A 131 -12.83 -5.97 -12.99
C SER A 131 -13.14 -4.86 -11.99
N ILE A 132 -12.46 -3.73 -12.15
CA ILE A 132 -12.74 -2.51 -11.39
C ILE A 132 -14.15 -1.99 -11.70
N ILE A 133 -14.56 -2.06 -12.96
CA ILE A 133 -15.87 -1.59 -13.42
C ILE A 133 -16.99 -2.45 -12.82
N GLU A 134 -16.83 -3.77 -12.78
CA GLU A 134 -17.76 -4.68 -12.11
C GLU A 134 -17.96 -4.29 -10.64
N TRP A 135 -16.87 -3.95 -9.95
CA TRP A 135 -16.98 -3.47 -8.56
C TRP A 135 -17.80 -2.18 -8.47
N PHE A 136 -17.52 -1.20 -9.34
CA PHE A 136 -18.27 0.06 -9.37
C PHE A 136 -19.76 -0.13 -9.70
N MET A 137 -20.08 -1.06 -10.59
CA MET A 137 -21.47 -1.31 -11.01
C MET A 137 -22.28 -2.03 -9.94
N ASN A 138 -21.69 -3.02 -9.26
CA ASN A 138 -22.45 -3.94 -8.39
C ASN A 138 -22.34 -3.60 -6.90
N PHE A 139 -21.24 -2.98 -6.46
CA PHE A 139 -20.92 -2.85 -5.03
C PHE A 139 -20.78 -1.41 -4.55
N TYR A 140 -20.42 -0.47 -5.43
CA TYR A 140 -20.15 0.92 -5.03
C TYR A 140 -21.36 1.62 -4.42
N ALA A 141 -22.56 1.40 -4.94
CA ALA A 141 -23.78 2.02 -4.40
C ALA A 141 -24.01 1.66 -2.93
N ALA A 142 -23.72 0.41 -2.53
CA ALA A 142 -23.87 -0.06 -1.16
C ALA A 142 -22.94 0.67 -0.17
N THR A 143 -21.81 1.21 -0.63
CA THR A 143 -20.87 1.95 0.23
C THR A 143 -21.48 3.25 0.79
N LYS A 144 -22.51 3.81 0.14
CA LYS A 144 -23.15 5.07 0.57
C LYS A 144 -23.92 4.94 1.89
N GLU A 145 -24.43 3.75 2.16
CA GLU A 145 -25.26 3.43 3.33
C GLU A 145 -24.46 2.70 4.42
N TRP A 146 -23.16 2.49 4.20
CA TRP A 146 -22.35 1.69 5.11
C TRP A 146 -21.95 2.46 6.38
N LYS A 147 -21.84 1.73 7.50
CA LYS A 147 -21.53 2.31 8.82
C LYS A 147 -20.22 3.11 8.82
N LYS A 148 -19.23 2.64 8.05
CA LYS A 148 -17.96 3.32 7.80
C LYS A 148 -17.80 3.46 6.29
N LYS A 149 -17.83 4.70 5.81
CA LYS A 149 -17.69 5.01 4.39
C LYS A 149 -16.23 4.89 3.94
N PRO A 150 -15.98 4.51 2.68
CA PRO A 150 -14.64 4.59 2.12
C PRO A 150 -14.14 6.04 2.13
N ILE A 151 -12.83 6.18 2.20
CA ILE A 151 -12.16 7.43 1.84
C ILE A 151 -11.97 7.42 0.32
N GLU A 152 -12.43 8.46 -0.35
CA GLU A 152 -12.31 8.57 -1.80
C GLU A 152 -11.69 9.90 -2.19
N CYS A 153 -10.85 9.89 -3.23
CA CYS A 153 -10.30 11.10 -3.80
C CYS A 153 -9.93 10.91 -5.27
N VAL A 154 -9.71 12.02 -5.96
CA VAL A 154 -9.07 12.04 -7.28
C VAL A 154 -7.72 12.72 -7.11
N CYS A 155 -6.65 11.98 -7.38
CA CYS A 155 -5.28 12.47 -7.37
C CYS A 155 -4.91 12.88 -8.81
N LYS A 156 -4.58 14.15 -9.01
CA LYS A 156 -4.26 14.75 -10.32
C LYS A 156 -2.75 14.88 -10.51
N ALA A 157 -2.32 15.16 -11.74
CA ALA A 157 -0.92 15.46 -12.05
C ALA A 157 -0.31 16.50 -11.07
N GLY A 158 0.84 16.16 -10.50
CA GLY A 158 1.55 16.93 -9.48
C GLY A 158 1.16 16.59 -8.03
N GLU A 159 0.09 15.80 -7.82
CA GLU A 159 -0.34 15.38 -6.49
C GLU A 159 0.25 14.01 -6.11
N VAL A 160 0.37 13.80 -4.79
CA VAL A 160 0.89 12.57 -4.20
C VAL A 160 -0.12 12.08 -3.17
N ILE A 161 -0.46 10.79 -3.23
CA ILE A 161 -1.27 10.12 -2.21
C ILE A 161 -0.37 9.21 -1.36
N PHE A 162 -0.64 9.18 -0.06
CA PHE A 162 -0.03 8.26 0.89
C PHE A 162 -1.05 7.16 1.24
N VAL A 163 -0.61 5.90 1.18
CA VAL A 163 -1.38 4.72 1.55
C VAL A 163 -0.73 4.09 2.78
N PRO A 164 -1.35 4.18 3.97
CA PRO A 164 -0.81 3.56 5.17
C PRO A 164 -0.89 2.03 5.07
N ASN A 165 0.01 1.33 5.77
CA ASN A 165 0.01 -0.13 5.77
C ASN A 165 -1.35 -0.71 6.20
N GLY A 166 -1.76 -1.80 5.53
CA GLY A 166 -3.00 -2.51 5.84
C GLY A 166 -4.26 -1.90 5.24
N TRP A 167 -4.20 -0.76 4.56
CA TRP A 167 -5.38 -0.16 3.92
C TRP A 167 -5.71 -0.88 2.62
N TRP A 168 -6.95 -1.32 2.50
CA TRP A 168 -7.50 -1.78 1.23
C TRP A 168 -7.63 -0.59 0.29
N HIS A 169 -7.17 -0.74 -0.93
CA HIS A 169 -7.29 0.34 -1.91
C HIS A 169 -7.50 -0.18 -3.33
N LEU A 170 -8.32 0.55 -4.07
CA LEU A 170 -8.60 0.37 -5.49
C LEU A 170 -8.27 1.68 -6.20
N VAL A 171 -7.70 1.57 -7.40
CA VAL A 171 -7.30 2.71 -8.22
C VAL A 171 -7.79 2.53 -9.65
N ILE A 172 -8.42 3.57 -10.21
CA ILE A 172 -8.78 3.64 -11.64
C ILE A 172 -8.24 4.92 -12.26
N ASN A 173 -7.61 4.79 -13.42
CA ASN A 173 -7.16 5.90 -14.24
C ASN A 173 -8.37 6.54 -14.91
N LEU A 174 -8.61 7.82 -14.63
CA LEU A 174 -9.70 8.58 -15.28
C LEU A 174 -9.25 9.13 -16.64
N GLU A 175 -7.94 9.27 -16.82
CA GLU A 175 -7.26 9.74 -18.02
C GLU A 175 -6.04 8.86 -18.28
N ASP A 176 -5.44 8.96 -19.47
CA ASP A 176 -4.14 8.35 -19.73
C ASP A 176 -3.10 8.88 -18.74
N SER A 177 -2.59 7.97 -17.92
CA SER A 177 -1.89 8.32 -16.69
C SER A 177 -0.48 7.75 -16.65
N ILE A 178 0.44 8.55 -16.11
CA ILE A 178 1.80 8.15 -15.75
C ILE A 178 1.98 8.46 -14.26
N ALA A 179 2.48 7.50 -13.50
CA ALA A 179 2.77 7.68 -12.08
C ALA A 179 4.02 6.90 -11.66
N ILE A 180 4.62 7.36 -10.57
CA ILE A 180 5.65 6.63 -9.83
C ILE A 180 5.06 6.27 -8.48
N THR A 181 5.24 5.02 -8.07
CA THR A 181 4.84 4.57 -6.73
C THR A 181 6.03 3.91 -6.06
N GLN A 182 6.15 4.09 -4.75
CA GLN A 182 7.06 3.28 -3.95
C GLN A 182 6.43 2.78 -2.67
N ASN A 183 6.81 1.56 -2.31
CA ASN A 183 6.53 0.94 -1.04
C ASN A 183 7.76 1.11 -0.15
N PHE A 184 7.52 1.48 1.11
CA PHE A 184 8.59 1.78 2.05
C PHE A 184 8.26 1.28 3.46
N VAL A 185 9.32 1.13 4.25
CA VAL A 185 9.23 0.82 5.67
C VAL A 185 9.85 1.95 6.45
N SER A 186 9.06 2.56 7.33
CA SER A 186 9.54 3.55 8.30
C SER A 186 9.47 2.96 9.71
N ARG A 187 9.99 3.67 10.69
CA ARG A 187 9.80 3.34 12.11
C ARG A 187 8.32 3.30 12.51
N ARG A 188 7.42 3.90 11.73
CA ARG A 188 5.97 3.90 12.00
C ARG A 188 5.28 2.56 11.70
N ASN A 189 5.78 1.79 10.74
CA ASN A 189 5.24 0.48 10.35
C ASN A 189 6.24 -0.67 10.49
N LEU A 190 7.46 -0.44 10.98
CA LEU A 190 8.48 -1.47 11.15
C LEU A 190 7.98 -2.69 11.94
N LEU A 191 7.29 -2.48 13.07
CA LEU A 191 6.75 -3.59 13.86
C LEU A 191 5.69 -4.38 13.07
N ASN A 192 4.83 -3.70 12.31
CA ASN A 192 3.83 -4.36 11.47
C ASN A 192 4.46 -5.21 10.36
N VAL A 193 5.60 -4.77 9.82
CA VAL A 193 6.36 -5.50 8.80
C VAL A 193 7.02 -6.73 9.43
N LEU A 194 7.71 -6.56 10.57
CA LEU A 194 8.32 -7.69 11.28
C LEU A 194 7.29 -8.75 11.69
N ASP A 195 6.13 -8.33 12.20
CA ASP A 195 5.04 -9.24 12.55
C ASP A 195 4.49 -9.98 11.33
N PHE A 196 4.40 -9.29 10.17
CA PHE A 196 3.98 -9.93 8.91
C PHE A 196 5.00 -10.96 8.43
N LEU A 197 6.28 -10.61 8.43
CA LEU A 197 7.37 -11.46 7.96
C LEU A 197 7.59 -12.69 8.86
N LYS A 198 7.14 -12.63 10.12
CA LYS A 198 7.23 -13.75 11.08
C LYS A 198 6.05 -14.73 10.99
N ARG A 199 5.04 -14.46 10.15
CA ARG A 199 3.85 -15.33 10.06
C ARG A 199 4.24 -16.74 9.60
N PRO A 200 3.56 -17.79 10.08
CA PRO A 200 3.86 -19.17 9.68
C PRO A 200 3.81 -19.42 8.17
N ASN A 201 3.00 -18.65 7.44
CA ASN A 201 2.85 -18.71 5.98
C ASN A 201 3.54 -17.54 5.27
N ALA A 202 4.52 -16.87 5.88
CA ALA A 202 5.20 -15.74 5.27
C ALA A 202 5.89 -16.11 3.93
N ASP A 203 6.33 -17.36 3.78
CA ASP A 203 6.91 -17.88 2.54
C ASP A 203 5.95 -17.81 1.34
N THR A 204 4.64 -17.91 1.58
CA THR A 204 3.61 -17.75 0.55
C THR A 204 3.19 -16.30 0.36
N LEU A 205 3.12 -15.53 1.45
CA LEU A 205 2.63 -14.14 1.47
C LEU A 205 3.65 -13.11 1.00
N VAL A 206 4.95 -13.34 1.24
CA VAL A 206 6.01 -12.40 0.89
C VAL A 206 6.12 -12.30 -0.63
N SER A 207 6.17 -11.08 -1.14
CA SER A 207 6.30 -10.80 -2.57
C SER A 207 7.41 -9.80 -2.87
N GLY A 208 7.76 -9.67 -4.16
CA GLY A 208 8.83 -8.79 -4.62
C GLY A 208 10.25 -9.29 -4.37
N THR A 209 10.44 -10.48 -3.79
CA THR A 209 11.77 -11.08 -3.58
C THR A 209 11.79 -12.57 -3.88
N ARG A 210 13.00 -13.09 -4.15
CA ARG A 210 13.28 -14.52 -4.30
C ARG A 210 13.48 -15.23 -2.95
N ASP A 211 13.97 -14.51 -1.94
CA ASP A 211 14.22 -15.08 -0.62
C ASP A 211 13.05 -14.77 0.32
N ARG A 212 11.96 -15.53 0.17
CA ARG A 212 10.74 -15.35 0.96
C ARG A 212 10.84 -15.93 2.37
N VAL A 213 11.68 -16.96 2.53
CA VAL A 213 11.78 -17.75 3.78
C VAL A 213 12.63 -17.02 4.82
N ASN A 214 13.77 -16.44 4.42
CA ASN A 214 14.73 -15.87 5.37
C ASN A 214 14.62 -14.36 5.52
N LEU A 215 13.62 -13.73 4.88
CA LEU A 215 13.49 -12.28 4.84
C LEU A 215 13.35 -11.68 6.24
N TYR A 216 12.63 -12.34 7.16
CA TYR A 216 12.46 -11.89 8.54
C TYR A 216 13.82 -11.76 9.25
N ASP A 217 14.60 -12.83 9.29
CA ASP A 217 15.86 -12.86 10.03
C ASP A 217 16.89 -11.91 9.40
N LYS A 218 16.99 -11.90 8.07
CA LYS A 218 17.86 -10.96 7.35
C LYS A 218 17.51 -9.52 7.65
N PHE A 219 16.22 -9.17 7.57
CA PHE A 219 15.77 -7.80 7.78
C PHE A 219 15.97 -7.37 9.24
N LYS A 220 15.57 -8.21 10.20
CA LYS A 220 15.76 -7.94 11.63
C LYS A 220 17.24 -7.73 11.96
N ASN A 221 18.12 -8.62 11.51
CA ASN A 221 19.55 -8.54 11.79
C ASN A 221 20.20 -7.32 11.14
N ALA A 222 19.81 -6.99 9.90
CA ALA A 222 20.31 -5.80 9.20
C ALA A 222 19.87 -4.50 9.88
N ILE A 223 18.64 -4.47 10.43
CA ILE A 223 18.15 -3.33 11.24
C ILE A 223 18.93 -3.22 12.55
N GLU A 224 19.12 -4.31 13.30
CA GLU A 224 19.89 -4.27 14.55
C GLU A 224 21.37 -3.89 14.31
N THR A 225 21.92 -4.24 13.16
CA THR A 225 23.29 -3.84 12.79
C THR A 225 23.37 -2.36 12.43
N SER A 226 22.41 -1.85 11.66
CA SER A 226 22.43 -0.48 11.14
C SER A 226 21.88 0.55 12.15
N PHE A 227 20.93 0.13 12.97
CA PHE A 227 20.21 0.96 13.94
C PHE A 227 19.97 0.21 15.27
N PRO A 228 21.04 -0.12 16.02
CA PRO A 228 20.95 -0.94 17.23
C PRO A 228 19.90 -0.42 18.22
N GLY A 229 19.08 -1.33 18.78
CA GLY A 229 18.07 -1.00 19.80
C GLY A 229 16.80 -0.34 19.27
N THR A 230 16.72 -0.02 17.97
CA THR A 230 15.51 0.61 17.39
C THR A 230 14.28 -0.27 17.53
N ILE A 231 14.40 -1.60 17.37
CA ILE A 231 13.25 -2.52 17.49
C ILE A 231 12.76 -2.53 18.94
N ASP A 232 13.65 -2.71 19.90
CA ASP A 232 13.30 -2.76 21.33
C ASP A 232 12.66 -1.46 21.81
N GLU A 233 13.19 -0.30 21.41
CA GLU A 233 12.59 1.00 21.70
C GLU A 233 11.16 1.14 21.14
N LEU A 234 10.93 0.65 19.91
CA LEU A 234 9.61 0.70 19.29
C LEU A 234 8.62 -0.25 19.98
N VAL A 235 9.08 -1.44 20.39
CA VAL A 235 8.27 -2.39 21.16
C VAL A 235 7.85 -1.76 22.48
N LEU A 236 8.79 -1.18 23.24
CA LEU A 236 8.50 -0.52 24.51
C LEU A 236 7.47 0.60 24.34
N LYS A 237 7.66 1.49 23.35
CA LYS A 237 6.71 2.57 23.04
C LYS A 237 5.32 2.05 22.66
N ALA A 238 5.26 0.92 21.93
CA ALA A 238 3.99 0.31 21.54
C ALA A 238 3.26 -0.29 22.76
N GLU A 239 3.98 -0.90 23.68
CA GLU A 239 3.44 -1.42 24.95
C GLU A 239 2.94 -0.30 25.86
N GLU A 240 3.71 0.77 26.02
CA GLU A 240 3.31 1.97 26.77
C GLU A 240 2.02 2.58 26.19
N LYS A 241 1.94 2.73 24.86
CA LYS A 241 0.75 3.26 24.20
C LYS A 241 -0.46 2.36 24.41
N LYS A 242 -0.30 1.02 24.31
CA LYS A 242 -1.37 0.06 24.61
C LYS A 242 -1.82 0.16 26.07
N ALA A 243 -0.89 0.33 27.01
CA ALA A 243 -1.21 0.49 28.42
C ALA A 243 -1.97 1.80 28.69
N GLN A 244 -1.62 2.90 28.03
CA GLN A 244 -2.33 4.17 28.12
C GLN A 244 -3.75 4.09 27.55
N GLN A 245 -3.94 3.41 26.41
CA GLN A 245 -5.27 3.22 25.81
C GLN A 245 -6.18 2.31 26.63
N LYS A 246 -5.62 1.42 27.45
CA LYS A 246 -6.36 0.56 28.38
C LYS A 246 -6.73 1.26 29.70
N LYS A 247 -6.15 2.43 30.00
CA LYS A 247 -6.60 3.20 31.16
C LYS A 247 -7.99 3.75 30.85
N PRO A 248 -8.99 3.55 31.73
CA PRO A 248 -10.29 4.15 31.53
C PRO A 248 -10.12 5.65 31.39
N SER A 249 -10.84 6.25 30.43
CA SER A 249 -10.87 7.70 30.31
C SER A 249 -11.34 8.31 31.64
N PHE A 250 -10.91 9.54 31.93
CA PHE A 250 -11.36 10.26 33.13
C PHE A 250 -12.90 10.20 33.27
N TRP A 251 -13.62 10.33 32.16
CA TRP A 251 -15.08 10.25 32.13
C TRP A 251 -15.63 8.85 32.45
N GLU A 252 -15.01 7.78 31.93
CA GLU A 252 -15.37 6.39 32.27
C GLU A 252 -15.13 6.09 33.76
N SER A 253 -14.01 6.59 34.31
CA SER A 253 -13.68 6.41 35.74
C SER A 253 -14.64 7.16 36.69
N VAL A 254 -15.24 8.26 36.23
CA VAL A 254 -16.21 9.04 37.02
C VAL A 254 -17.61 8.44 36.90
N THR A 255 -18.00 7.88 35.74
CA THR A 255 -19.31 7.23 35.58
C THR A 255 -19.44 5.89 36.30
N ASP A 256 -18.33 5.19 36.55
CA ASP A 256 -18.32 3.94 37.32
C ASP A 256 -18.49 4.16 38.84
N SER A 257 -18.36 5.41 39.30
CA SER A 257 -18.69 5.80 40.68
C SER A 257 -20.19 6.06 40.87
N ARG A 258 -21.03 5.04 40.65
CA ARG A 258 -22.39 4.97 41.26
C ARG A 258 -22.31 4.57 42.75
N ALA A 259 -21.38 5.19 43.48
CA ALA A 259 -21.31 5.10 44.94
C ALA A 259 -20.74 6.42 45.49
N GLY A 260 -21.64 7.36 45.79
CA GLY A 260 -21.29 8.59 46.51
C GLY A 260 -21.99 9.81 45.95
N ALA A 261 -23.14 10.16 46.54
CA ALA A 261 -23.86 11.36 46.23
C ALA A 261 -22.98 12.62 46.39
N PHE A 262 -22.73 13.34 45.30
CA PHE A 262 -22.28 14.72 45.39
C PHE A 262 -23.48 15.59 45.81
N LYS A 263 -23.53 15.93 47.10
CA LYS A 263 -24.42 16.99 47.61
C LYS A 263 -23.77 18.33 47.29
N PHE A 264 -24.37 19.10 46.38
CA PHE A 264 -24.17 20.55 46.33
C PHE A 264 -25.03 21.17 47.43
N SER A 265 -24.42 21.93 48.35
CA SER A 265 -25.16 22.89 49.18
C SER A 265 -25.11 24.24 48.50
N PHE A 266 -26.28 24.84 48.29
CA PHE A 266 -26.43 26.27 48.02
C PHE A 266 -26.21 27.08 49.30
#